data_AF-A0AAD7XR66-F1
#
_entry.id   AF-A0AAD7XR66-F1
#
_cell.length_a   1.000
_cell.length_b   1.000
_cell.length_c   1.000
_cell.angle_alpha   90.00
_cell.angle_beta   90.00
_cell.angle_gamma   90.00
#
_symmetry.space_group_name_H-M   'P 1'
#
loop_
_entity.id
_entity.type
_entity.pdbx_description
1 polymer ?
#
loop_
_entity_poly.entity_id
_entity_poly.type
_entity_poly.pdbx_seq_one_letter_code
_entity_poly.pdbx_strand_id
1 'polypeptide(L)'
;MNTATVSRTDSILENKSPLLKTESDSNRINMTAAPATKRRLSTEHVPDKRSKSETTTTAASTPPNKSKMMVSSERIVKASETTYRPYFTVQNANNDGSQEKELTVTLEYPGDSERFLLVWPVVKNGSHQEEEDKDEYNPITDLVRTVYFIYDCYLTPEQQKLLGDESHGILRNLNKYRNRRNGDGFVQAVQDFNKVISDLKAKGELSKNAKALKHPGYDLTCHILYQVYSRTVARQAEALNNYQAFSNNVYGEINPVLINEFISKTKINSHSVFMDMGCGIGNVVLQVAAQTGCEAYGIEIMDLPCKCAKRQLKEYAARMKAWRLPTGKIHFRHGDFLDVGTSDLYATLKRADVLLVNNYAFDWQTNHSLAQLFLDLKEGTKIISLKSFVPKSHKINQRTFHMPESILRVEEFEYFSEAVSWTNNGGTYYVATIDRSRLKPFYEGMYRRSQR
;
A
#
# COMPACT_ATOMS: atom_id res chain seq x y z
N MET A 1 -15.95 -50.01 -31.98
CA MET A 1 -17.06 -49.38 -31.24
C MET A 1 -16.47 -48.14 -30.57
N ASN A 2 -16.62 -47.01 -31.25
CA ASN A 2 -15.86 -45.79 -30.97
C ASN A 2 -16.54 -44.93 -29.91
N THR A 3 -15.71 -44.54 -28.96
CA THR A 3 -15.71 -43.34 -28.12
C THR A 3 -16.62 -42.20 -28.56
N ALA A 4 -17.52 -41.80 -27.67
CA ALA A 4 -18.17 -40.49 -27.66
C ALA A 4 -18.31 -40.02 -26.22
N THR A 5 -17.74 -38.85 -25.89
CA THR A 5 -18.43 -37.81 -25.09
C THR A 5 -17.64 -36.49 -25.04
N VAL A 6 -18.20 -35.53 -25.78
CA VAL A 6 -18.54 -34.15 -25.41
C VAL A 6 -17.43 -33.12 -25.14
N SER A 7 -17.56 -32.07 -25.92
CA SER A 7 -16.74 -30.88 -26.14
C SER A 7 -16.71 -29.88 -24.99
N ARG A 8 -15.53 -29.26 -24.84
CA ARG A 8 -15.29 -28.00 -24.13
C ARG A 8 -16.07 -26.85 -24.75
N THR A 9 -16.80 -26.12 -23.93
CA THR A 9 -17.18 -24.72 -24.14
C THR A 9 -17.02 -24.00 -22.81
N ASP A 10 -16.05 -23.10 -22.72
CA ASP A 10 -16.08 -21.89 -21.89
C ASP A 10 -15.01 -20.94 -22.42
N SER A 11 -15.45 -20.05 -23.30
CA SER A 11 -14.81 -18.81 -23.71
C SER A 11 -15.67 -17.66 -23.18
N ILE A 12 -15.04 -16.51 -22.83
CA ILE A 12 -15.54 -15.23 -22.25
C ILE A 12 -14.71 -15.00 -20.95
N LEU A 13 -13.77 -14.05 -20.78
CA LEU A 13 -13.37 -12.80 -21.43
C LEU A 13 -11.86 -12.58 -21.14
N GLU A 14 -11.00 -12.66 -22.14
CA GLU A 14 -9.67 -12.03 -22.13
C GLU A 14 -9.66 -10.99 -23.24
N ASN A 15 -10.03 -9.76 -22.91
CA ASN A 15 -9.79 -8.60 -23.75
C ASN A 15 -9.16 -7.52 -22.86
N LYS A 16 -7.88 -7.73 -22.50
CA LYS A 16 -7.05 -6.70 -21.90
C LYS A 16 -6.56 -5.76 -23.00
N SER A 17 -6.78 -4.47 -22.83
CA SER A 17 -6.34 -3.41 -23.75
C SER A 17 -4.82 -3.43 -23.95
N PRO A 18 -4.28 -3.09 -25.14
CA PRO A 18 -2.85 -3.22 -25.47
C PRO A 18 -1.91 -2.19 -24.81
N LEU A 19 -2.39 -1.36 -23.88
CA LEU A 19 -1.66 -0.28 -23.17
C LEU A 19 -0.33 -0.70 -22.51
N LEU A 20 -0.07 -2.01 -22.39
CA LEU A 20 1.16 -2.58 -21.82
C LEU A 20 2.04 -3.34 -22.84
N LYS A 21 1.66 -3.45 -24.12
CA LYS A 21 2.38 -4.28 -25.11
C LYS A 21 3.45 -3.54 -25.91
N THR A 22 3.52 -2.21 -25.86
CA THR A 22 4.54 -1.42 -26.56
C THR A 22 5.72 -1.01 -25.68
N GLU A 23 5.77 -1.49 -24.44
CA GLU A 23 6.98 -1.45 -23.62
C GLU A 23 7.95 -2.57 -24.02
N SER A 24 8.70 -2.35 -25.11
CA SER A 24 9.89 -3.16 -25.40
C SER A 24 11.00 -2.84 -24.39
N ASP A 25 11.19 -3.73 -23.43
CA ASP A 25 12.41 -4.11 -22.68
C ASP A 25 13.30 -3.04 -22.01
N SER A 26 12.97 -1.75 -22.04
CA SER A 26 13.82 -0.70 -21.42
C SER A 26 13.12 0.21 -20.41
N ASN A 27 11.81 0.10 -20.19
CA ASN A 27 11.05 1.04 -19.34
C ASN A 27 9.97 0.43 -18.43
N ARG A 28 10.06 -0.86 -18.09
CA ARG A 28 9.31 -1.42 -16.95
C ARG A 28 9.79 -0.73 -15.67
N ILE A 29 9.14 0.36 -15.29
CA ILE A 29 9.31 0.95 -13.96
C ILE A 29 8.65 -0.04 -12.98
N ASN A 30 9.49 -0.81 -12.31
CA ASN A 30 9.14 -1.71 -11.22
C ASN A 30 8.02 -1.10 -10.35
N MET A 31 6.86 -1.76 -10.34
CA MET A 31 5.85 -1.55 -9.30
C MET A 31 6.34 -2.22 -8.01
N THR A 32 7.39 -1.68 -7.41
CA THR A 32 8.01 -2.27 -6.21
C THR A 32 8.11 -1.20 -5.14
N ALA A 33 7.14 -1.24 -4.23
CA ALA A 33 7.24 -0.70 -2.88
C ALA A 33 7.62 0.79 -2.74
N ALA A 34 7.66 1.26 -1.50
CA ALA A 34 8.58 2.34 -1.16
C ALA A 34 9.99 1.97 -1.69
N PRO A 35 10.83 2.92 -2.12
CA PRO A 35 12.18 2.62 -2.59
C PRO A 35 12.89 1.74 -1.54
N ALA A 36 13.26 0.53 -1.95
CA ALA A 36 13.99 -0.40 -1.10
C ALA A 36 15.30 0.28 -0.69
N THR A 37 15.43 0.64 0.59
CA THR A 37 16.59 1.39 1.05
C THR A 37 17.83 0.50 0.99
N LYS A 38 18.66 0.67 -0.05
CA LYS A 38 19.95 -0.01 -0.16
C LYS A 38 20.90 0.56 0.89
N ARG A 39 21.52 -0.33 1.68
CA ARG A 39 22.61 -0.02 2.62
C ARG A 39 23.71 0.78 1.91
N ARG A 40 23.92 2.03 2.34
CA ARG A 40 25.17 2.75 2.10
C ARG A 40 25.83 3.02 3.45
N LEU A 41 26.88 2.27 3.74
CA LEU A 41 27.75 2.49 4.89
C LEU A 41 28.65 3.68 4.58
N SER A 42 28.44 4.79 5.29
CA SER A 42 29.44 5.83 5.44
C SER A 42 29.32 6.44 6.84
N THR A 43 30.38 6.25 7.61
CA THR A 43 30.60 6.77 8.96
C THR A 43 30.95 8.25 8.89
N GLU A 44 30.07 9.15 9.34
CA GLU A 44 30.49 10.47 9.83
C GLU A 44 29.64 10.93 11.02
N HIS A 45 30.34 11.56 11.96
CA HIS A 45 29.91 11.91 13.30
C HIS A 45 29.50 13.39 13.30
N VAL A 46 28.27 13.74 13.68
CA VAL A 46 27.86 15.14 13.86
C VAL A 46 27.11 15.31 15.20
N PRO A 47 27.49 16.29 16.04
CA PRO A 47 27.02 16.40 17.41
C PRO A 47 25.71 17.20 17.54
N ASP A 48 25.00 16.86 18.60
CA ASP A 48 23.70 17.38 19.04
C ASP A 48 23.81 18.80 19.62
N LYS A 49 22.98 19.75 19.15
CA LYS A 49 22.76 21.04 19.80
C LYS A 49 21.29 21.43 19.79
N ARG A 50 20.65 21.22 20.95
CA ARG A 50 19.40 21.87 21.37
C ARG A 50 19.59 23.38 21.50
N SER A 51 18.70 24.16 20.90
CA SER A 51 18.36 25.50 21.39
C SER A 51 16.85 25.70 21.38
N LYS A 52 16.33 26.13 22.53
CA LYS A 52 14.98 26.64 22.73
C LYS A 52 14.95 28.09 22.25
N SER A 53 13.91 28.52 21.54
CA SER A 53 13.54 29.94 21.54
C SER A 53 12.03 30.12 21.57
N GLU A 54 11.66 31.21 22.22
CA GLU A 54 10.38 31.52 22.82
C GLU A 54 9.30 31.96 21.81
N THR A 55 8.06 31.76 22.24
CA THR A 55 6.84 32.05 21.49
C THR A 55 6.40 33.49 21.80
N THR A 56 6.18 34.32 20.77
CA THR A 56 5.49 35.60 20.91
C THR A 56 4.17 35.53 20.14
N THR A 57 3.09 35.77 20.87
CA THR A 57 1.68 35.72 20.47
C THR A 57 1.27 36.97 19.70
N THR A 58 0.69 36.81 18.51
CA THR A 58 -0.20 37.81 17.89
C THR A 58 -1.39 37.14 17.21
N ALA A 59 -2.51 37.87 17.22
CA ALA A 59 -3.88 37.39 17.18
C ALA A 59 -4.31 36.66 15.89
N ALA A 60 -5.14 35.63 16.09
CA ALA A 60 -5.63 34.71 15.09
C ALA A 60 -6.76 35.29 14.22
N SER A 61 -6.58 35.25 12.90
CA SER A 61 -7.68 35.03 11.96
C SER A 61 -7.82 33.52 11.78
N THR A 62 -8.99 32.97 12.10
CA THR A 62 -9.26 31.54 12.10
C THR A 62 -9.05 30.94 10.70
N PRO A 63 -8.04 30.07 10.48
CA PRO A 63 -7.89 29.40 9.20
C PRO A 63 -8.95 28.30 9.07
N PRO A 64 -9.42 27.99 7.85
CA PRO A 64 -10.27 26.83 7.63
C PRO A 64 -9.57 25.57 8.14
N ASN A 65 -10.36 24.71 8.79
CA ASN A 65 -9.92 23.56 9.57
C ASN A 65 -8.91 22.67 8.81
N LYS A 66 -7.61 22.81 9.11
CA LYS A 66 -6.46 22.15 8.45
C LYS A 66 -6.49 20.61 8.50
N SER A 67 -7.43 20.01 9.22
CA SER A 67 -7.46 18.58 9.56
C SER A 67 -8.08 17.66 8.48
N LYS A 68 -8.64 18.19 7.39
CA LYS A 68 -9.36 17.41 6.37
C LYS A 68 -8.81 17.51 4.94
N MET A 69 -7.70 18.20 4.73
CA MET A 69 -7.16 18.44 3.39
C MET A 69 -6.06 17.43 3.07
N MET A 70 -6.20 16.77 1.93
CA MET A 70 -5.18 15.93 1.32
C MET A 70 -3.89 16.72 1.13
N VAL A 71 -2.74 16.11 1.42
CA VAL A 71 -1.45 16.76 1.20
C VAL A 71 -1.14 16.76 -0.31
N SER A 72 -1.03 17.95 -0.91
CA SER A 72 -0.80 18.07 -2.35
C SER A 72 0.63 17.72 -2.77
N SER A 73 0.80 17.25 -4.00
CA SER A 73 2.08 17.03 -4.67
C SER A 73 2.94 18.30 -4.65
N GLU A 74 2.35 19.47 -4.96
CA GLU A 74 3.04 20.76 -4.90
C GLU A 74 3.68 20.98 -3.53
N ARG A 75 2.97 20.64 -2.43
CA ARG A 75 3.49 20.82 -1.08
C ARG A 75 4.68 19.89 -0.78
N ILE A 76 4.69 18.67 -1.32
CA ILE A 76 5.80 17.73 -1.15
C ILE A 76 7.05 18.24 -1.88
N VAL A 77 6.89 18.64 -3.14
CA VAL A 77 7.99 19.19 -3.95
C VAL A 77 8.56 20.47 -3.32
N LYS A 78 7.71 21.41 -2.90
CA LYS A 78 8.15 22.66 -2.23
C LYS A 78 8.89 22.44 -0.91
N ALA A 79 8.68 21.30 -0.26
CA ALA A 79 9.41 20.97 0.96
C ALA A 79 10.81 20.38 0.68
N SER A 80 11.17 20.14 -0.59
CA SER A 80 12.43 19.57 -1.04
C SER A 80 12.93 20.23 -2.35
N GLU A 81 12.69 21.53 -2.55
CA GLU A 81 12.89 22.25 -3.83
C GLU A 81 14.26 21.99 -4.48
N THR A 82 15.32 21.88 -3.68
CA THR A 82 16.68 21.72 -4.22
C THR A 82 16.92 20.40 -4.97
N THR A 83 16.06 19.40 -4.82
CA THR A 83 16.15 18.06 -5.46
C THR A 83 15.46 18.02 -6.82
N TYR A 84 14.67 19.04 -7.15
CA TYR A 84 13.82 19.04 -8.33
C TYR A 84 14.30 20.07 -9.37
N ARG A 85 14.04 19.77 -10.65
CA ARG A 85 14.28 20.68 -11.77
C ARG A 85 13.06 20.80 -12.67
N PRO A 86 12.88 21.91 -13.38
CA PRO A 86 11.87 22.01 -14.43
C PRO A 86 12.07 20.93 -15.49
N TYR A 87 10.99 20.24 -15.88
CA TYR A 87 11.04 19.19 -16.89
C TYR A 87 10.64 19.69 -18.29
N PHE A 88 9.76 20.70 -18.34
CA PHE A 88 9.14 21.20 -19.55
C PHE A 88 9.79 22.50 -20.03
N THR A 89 9.79 22.71 -21.34
CA THR A 89 10.14 23.99 -21.99
C THR A 89 8.87 24.80 -22.28
N VAL A 90 8.98 26.12 -22.13
CA VAL A 90 7.87 27.08 -22.36
C VAL A 90 8.23 27.92 -23.58
N GLN A 91 7.32 28.05 -24.56
CA GLN A 91 7.63 28.67 -25.85
C GLN A 91 7.82 30.20 -25.77
N ASN A 92 7.35 30.84 -24.69
CA ASN A 92 7.38 32.30 -24.49
C ASN A 92 8.28 32.74 -23.31
N ALA A 93 9.35 32.01 -23.00
CA ALA A 93 10.39 32.55 -22.13
C ALA A 93 11.15 33.63 -22.91
N ASN A 94 10.75 34.89 -22.76
CA ASN A 94 11.47 36.02 -23.36
C ASN A 94 12.97 35.92 -23.04
N ASN A 95 13.80 36.25 -24.02
CA ASN A 95 15.28 36.27 -24.03
C ASN A 95 15.92 37.24 -23.01
N ASP A 96 15.31 37.43 -21.85
CA ASP A 96 15.77 38.33 -20.81
C ASP A 96 15.93 37.54 -19.52
N GLY A 97 17.04 36.79 -19.43
CA GLY A 97 17.66 36.25 -18.21
C GLY A 97 16.77 35.74 -17.07
N SER A 98 15.55 35.28 -17.34
CA SER A 98 14.49 35.15 -16.33
C SER A 98 14.29 33.70 -15.94
N GLN A 99 14.34 33.48 -14.62
CA GLN A 99 14.10 32.24 -13.89
C GLN A 99 13.21 31.26 -14.66
N GLU A 100 13.69 30.02 -14.83
CA GLU A 100 12.88 28.92 -15.34
C GLU A 100 11.55 28.89 -14.58
N LYS A 101 10.46 29.25 -15.25
CA LYS A 101 9.16 29.41 -14.59
C LYS A 101 8.64 28.03 -14.21
N GLU A 102 8.52 27.77 -12.92
CA GLU A 102 7.89 26.55 -12.41
C GLU A 102 6.43 26.47 -12.88
N LEU A 103 6.15 25.53 -13.79
CA LEU A 103 4.80 25.29 -14.24
C LEU A 103 4.02 24.53 -13.16
N THR A 104 2.82 25.03 -12.85
CA THR A 104 1.90 24.40 -11.89
C THR A 104 0.59 24.08 -12.58
N VAL A 105 0.03 22.91 -12.31
CA VAL A 105 -1.30 22.51 -12.77
C VAL A 105 -2.14 22.01 -11.61
N THR A 106 -3.47 22.08 -11.75
CA THR A 106 -4.41 21.39 -10.88
C THR A 106 -4.97 20.21 -11.65
N LEU A 107 -5.05 19.03 -11.04
CA LEU A 107 -5.69 17.85 -11.61
C LEU A 107 -7.02 17.57 -10.88
N GLU A 108 -8.09 17.36 -11.64
CA GLU A 108 -9.38 16.96 -11.10
C GLU A 108 -9.41 15.45 -10.79
N TYR A 109 -9.68 15.13 -9.52
CA TYR A 109 -9.98 13.77 -9.05
C TYR A 109 -11.48 13.51 -9.10
N PRO A 110 -11.97 12.26 -8.97
CA PRO A 110 -13.41 11.98 -8.91
C PRO A 110 -14.18 12.76 -7.83
N GLY A 111 -13.53 13.07 -6.70
CA GLY A 111 -14.13 13.68 -5.51
C GLY A 111 -13.52 15.00 -5.05
N ASP A 112 -12.34 15.35 -5.54
CA ASP A 112 -11.61 16.56 -5.13
C ASP A 112 -10.70 17.03 -6.29
N SER A 113 -9.70 17.87 -6.00
CA SER A 113 -8.64 18.29 -6.92
C SER A 113 -7.29 18.37 -6.20
N GLU A 114 -6.19 18.28 -6.94
CA GLU A 114 -4.84 18.40 -6.38
C GLU A 114 -3.92 19.25 -7.26
N ARG A 115 -3.07 20.05 -6.62
CA ARG A 115 -2.05 20.87 -7.29
C ARG A 115 -0.73 20.11 -7.43
N PHE A 116 -0.15 20.17 -8.62
CA PHE A 116 1.12 19.55 -9.00
C PHE A 116 2.08 20.61 -9.56
N LEU A 117 3.34 20.53 -9.13
CA LEU A 117 4.45 21.20 -9.80
C LEU A 117 4.98 20.28 -10.89
N LEU A 118 5.16 20.79 -12.10
CA LEU A 118 5.63 20.05 -13.26
C LEU A 118 7.16 20.03 -13.31
N VAL A 119 7.73 19.38 -12.30
CA VAL A 119 9.17 19.17 -12.13
C VAL A 119 9.49 17.68 -12.10
N TRP A 120 10.76 17.34 -12.23
CA TRP A 120 11.25 15.96 -12.08
C TRP A 120 12.41 15.92 -11.08
N PRO A 121 12.58 14.82 -10.34
CA PRO A 121 13.66 14.67 -9.39
C PRO A 121 14.97 14.35 -10.14
N VAL A 122 16.08 14.97 -9.74
CA VAL A 122 17.39 14.78 -10.39
C VAL A 122 18.47 14.34 -9.41
N VAL A 123 19.34 13.43 -9.85
CA VAL A 123 20.48 12.97 -9.05
C VAL A 123 21.57 14.05 -9.05
N LYS A 124 22.00 14.48 -7.85
CA LYS A 124 23.15 15.40 -7.69
C LYS A 124 24.48 14.65 -7.72
N ASN A 125 24.82 14.04 -8.85
CA ASN A 125 26.17 13.54 -9.07
C ASN A 125 26.92 14.60 -9.88
N GLY A 126 28.17 14.94 -9.51
CA GLY A 126 28.96 16.02 -10.12
C GLY A 126 29.28 15.90 -11.62
N SER A 127 28.60 15.02 -12.36
CA SER A 127 28.54 14.95 -13.81
C SER A 127 27.58 16.01 -14.37
N HIS A 128 27.94 16.64 -15.48
CA HIS A 128 27.09 17.63 -16.17
C HIS A 128 25.79 17.07 -16.80
N GLN A 129 25.48 15.79 -16.62
CA GLN A 129 24.25 15.16 -17.10
C GLN A 129 23.29 14.94 -15.92
N GLU A 130 22.13 15.59 -15.98
CA GLU A 130 21.04 15.36 -15.05
C GLU A 130 20.32 14.06 -15.40
N GLU A 131 20.33 13.11 -14.47
CA GLU A 131 19.56 11.86 -14.56
C GLU A 131 18.41 11.86 -13.56
N GLU A 132 17.32 11.16 -13.88
CA GLU A 132 16.17 11.03 -12.99
C GLU A 132 16.55 10.25 -11.73
N ASP A 133 16.27 10.84 -10.56
CA ASP A 133 16.38 10.13 -9.29
C ASP A 133 15.15 9.22 -9.09
N LYS A 134 15.35 7.92 -9.33
CA LYS A 134 14.29 6.90 -9.23
C LYS A 134 13.84 6.62 -7.79
N ASP A 135 14.61 7.03 -6.79
CA ASP A 135 14.27 6.84 -5.39
C ASP A 135 13.46 8.01 -4.83
N GLU A 136 13.40 9.14 -5.54
CA GLU A 136 12.64 10.32 -5.16
C GLU A 136 11.26 10.37 -5.83
N TYR A 137 10.32 11.09 -5.21
CA TYR A 137 8.96 11.23 -5.72
C TYR A 137 8.93 11.99 -7.06
N ASN A 138 8.31 11.43 -8.10
CA ASN A 138 8.14 12.11 -9.39
C ASN A 138 6.70 12.62 -9.58
N PRO A 139 6.45 13.95 -9.51
CA PRO A 139 5.10 14.50 -9.58
C PRO A 139 4.47 14.41 -10.96
N ILE A 140 5.24 14.42 -12.04
CA ILE A 140 4.73 14.29 -13.41
C ILE A 140 4.26 12.85 -13.64
N THR A 141 5.04 11.87 -13.18
CA THR A 141 4.67 10.46 -13.27
C THR A 141 3.42 10.15 -12.44
N ASP A 142 3.32 10.69 -11.22
CA ASP A 142 2.12 10.55 -10.38
C ASP A 142 0.87 11.16 -11.06
N LEU A 143 1.00 12.36 -11.62
CA LEU A 143 -0.09 13.01 -12.34
C LEU A 143 -0.59 12.16 -13.51
N VAL A 144 0.30 11.69 -14.38
CA VAL A 144 -0.08 10.89 -15.55
C VAL A 144 -0.67 9.54 -15.15
N ARG A 145 -0.12 8.89 -14.12
CA ARG A 145 -0.70 7.65 -13.56
C ARG A 145 -2.08 7.89 -12.97
N THR A 146 -2.29 9.00 -12.27
CA THR A 146 -3.61 9.37 -11.76
C THR A 146 -4.62 9.53 -12.89
N VAL A 147 -4.27 10.24 -13.96
CA VAL A 147 -5.12 10.37 -15.17
C VAL A 147 -5.48 9.01 -15.74
N TYR A 148 -4.50 8.11 -15.88
CA TYR A 148 -4.70 6.76 -16.37
C TYR A 148 -5.70 5.98 -15.50
N PHE A 149 -5.52 5.98 -14.18
CA PHE A 149 -6.42 5.24 -13.28
C PHE A 149 -7.84 5.83 -13.24
N ILE A 150 -8.00 7.14 -13.40
CA ILE A 150 -9.33 7.73 -13.57
C ILE A 150 -9.97 7.20 -14.86
N TYR A 151 -9.23 7.22 -15.97
CA TYR A 151 -9.72 6.71 -17.26
C TYR A 151 -10.09 5.22 -17.21
N ASP A 152 -9.21 4.38 -16.69
CA ASP A 152 -9.33 2.93 -16.74
C ASP A 152 -10.32 2.37 -15.69
N CYS A 153 -10.29 2.91 -14.47
CA CYS A 153 -11.09 2.35 -13.36
C CYS A 153 -12.45 3.03 -13.16
N TYR A 154 -12.65 4.28 -13.61
CA TYR A 154 -13.88 5.03 -13.34
C TYR A 154 -14.75 5.25 -14.58
N LEU A 155 -14.18 5.32 -15.78
CA LEU A 155 -14.95 5.70 -16.96
C LEU A 155 -15.49 4.47 -17.68
N THR A 156 -16.76 4.56 -18.08
CA THR A 156 -17.37 3.60 -19.02
C THR A 156 -16.76 3.76 -20.42
N PRO A 157 -16.85 2.75 -21.30
CA PRO A 157 -16.35 2.85 -22.67
C PRO A 157 -16.88 4.08 -23.44
N GLU A 158 -18.12 4.50 -23.19
CA GLU A 158 -18.73 5.69 -23.79
C GLU A 158 -18.11 6.99 -23.26
N GLN A 159 -17.80 7.05 -21.97
CA GLN A 159 -17.15 8.20 -21.34
C GLN A 159 -15.67 8.30 -21.72
N GLN A 160 -14.99 7.15 -21.88
CA GLN A 160 -13.60 7.09 -22.35
C GLN A 160 -13.42 7.74 -23.72
N LYS A 161 -14.39 7.57 -24.64
CA LYS A 161 -14.37 8.22 -25.97
C LYS A 161 -14.25 9.75 -25.91
N LEU A 162 -14.70 10.39 -24.82
CA LEU A 162 -14.59 11.84 -24.63
C LEU A 162 -13.13 12.30 -24.42
N LEU A 163 -12.29 11.41 -23.87
CA LEU A 163 -10.87 11.66 -23.63
C LEU A 163 -9.98 11.13 -24.77
N GLY A 164 -10.51 10.22 -25.59
CA GLY A 164 -9.75 9.50 -26.60
C GLY A 164 -8.91 8.39 -25.98
N ASP A 165 -7.82 8.01 -26.65
CA ASP A 165 -6.93 6.92 -26.28
C ASP A 165 -5.46 7.29 -26.56
N GLU A 166 -4.58 6.31 -26.61
CA GLU A 166 -3.16 6.51 -26.90
C GLU A 166 -2.88 6.99 -28.34
N SER A 167 -3.78 6.71 -29.27
CA SER A 167 -3.65 7.01 -30.69
C SER A 167 -4.29 8.35 -31.09
N HIS A 168 -5.27 8.85 -30.34
CA HIS A 168 -5.91 10.13 -30.59
C HIS A 168 -6.58 10.73 -29.35
N GLY A 169 -6.74 12.06 -29.31
CA GLY A 169 -7.44 12.76 -28.24
C GLY A 169 -6.53 13.28 -27.11
N ILE A 170 -7.14 13.55 -25.96
CA ILE A 170 -6.52 14.21 -24.81
C ILE A 170 -5.42 13.32 -24.21
N LEU A 171 -5.65 12.00 -24.10
CA LEU A 171 -4.65 11.07 -23.54
C LEU A 171 -3.39 10.98 -24.40
N ARG A 172 -3.53 10.85 -25.72
CA ARG A 172 -2.40 10.97 -26.65
C ARG A 172 -1.66 12.30 -26.48
N ASN A 173 -2.39 13.41 -26.36
CA ASN A 173 -1.80 14.74 -26.22
C ASN A 173 -0.96 14.85 -24.94
N LEU A 174 -1.46 14.35 -23.79
CA LEU A 174 -0.70 14.30 -22.54
C LEU A 174 0.63 13.56 -22.73
N ASN A 175 0.60 12.36 -23.31
CA ASN A 175 1.81 11.57 -23.56
C ASN A 175 2.76 12.24 -24.57
N LYS A 176 2.21 12.76 -25.68
CA LYS A 176 2.97 13.47 -26.72
C LYS A 176 3.68 14.69 -26.15
N TYR A 177 2.97 15.54 -25.41
CA TYR A 177 3.54 16.78 -24.87
C TYR A 177 4.52 16.52 -23.73
N ARG A 178 4.28 15.50 -22.90
CA ARG A 178 5.27 15.00 -21.94
C ARG A 178 6.57 14.59 -22.63
N ASN A 179 6.49 13.68 -23.61
CA ASN A 179 7.67 13.13 -24.27
C ASN A 179 8.45 14.20 -25.07
N ARG A 180 7.76 15.21 -25.59
CA ARG A 180 8.37 16.36 -26.29
C ARG A 180 8.78 17.49 -25.35
N ARG A 181 8.59 17.33 -24.03
CA ARG A 181 8.83 18.36 -23.01
C ARG A 181 8.14 19.70 -23.33
N ASN A 182 6.99 19.69 -24.01
CA ASN A 182 6.24 20.90 -24.33
C ASN A 182 5.31 21.27 -23.16
N GLY A 183 5.67 22.33 -22.42
CA GLY A 183 4.96 22.74 -21.21
C GLY A 183 3.57 23.29 -21.48
N ASP A 184 3.44 24.25 -22.40
CA ASP A 184 2.16 24.89 -22.72
C ASP A 184 1.13 23.88 -23.23
N GLY A 185 1.57 22.96 -24.11
CA GLY A 185 0.73 21.88 -24.62
C GLY A 185 0.33 20.88 -23.54
N PHE A 186 1.24 20.55 -22.60
CA PHE A 186 0.91 19.66 -21.50
C PHE A 186 -0.10 20.29 -20.52
N VAL A 187 0.09 21.56 -20.17
CA VAL A 187 -0.85 22.32 -19.33
C VAL A 187 -2.23 22.36 -19.98
N GLN A 188 -2.31 22.66 -21.28
CA GLN A 188 -3.57 22.66 -22.02
C GLN A 188 -4.24 21.28 -22.01
N ALA A 189 -3.47 20.20 -22.23
CA ALA A 189 -4.02 18.85 -22.22
C ALA A 189 -4.58 18.45 -20.83
N VAL A 190 -3.93 18.89 -19.74
CA VAL A 190 -4.47 18.70 -18.37
C VAL A 190 -5.76 19.50 -18.16
N GLN A 191 -5.83 20.74 -18.68
CA GLN A 191 -7.04 21.56 -18.61
C GLN A 191 -8.21 20.92 -19.38
N ASP A 192 -7.94 20.40 -20.58
CA ASP A 192 -8.95 19.71 -21.40
C ASP A 192 -9.46 18.45 -20.68
N PHE A 193 -8.55 17.67 -20.09
CA PHE A 193 -8.91 16.52 -19.24
C PHE A 193 -9.82 16.95 -18.08
N ASN A 194 -9.42 17.98 -17.33
CA ASN A 194 -10.18 18.47 -16.18
C ASN A 194 -11.58 18.94 -16.56
N LYS A 195 -11.75 19.53 -17.75
CA LYS A 195 -13.05 19.99 -18.24
C LYS A 195 -14.01 18.81 -18.39
N VAL A 196 -13.55 17.73 -19.03
CA VAL A 196 -14.32 16.48 -19.16
C VAL A 196 -14.64 15.86 -17.80
N ILE A 197 -13.65 15.74 -16.91
CA ILE A 197 -13.85 15.16 -15.57
C ILE A 197 -14.80 16.01 -14.72
N SER A 198 -14.71 17.33 -14.80
CA SER A 198 -15.61 18.26 -14.10
C SER A 198 -17.05 18.13 -14.59
N ASP A 199 -17.26 18.02 -15.91
CA ASP A 199 -18.59 17.81 -16.49
C ASP A 199 -19.19 16.47 -16.04
N LEU A 200 -18.41 15.39 -16.03
CA LEU A 200 -18.84 14.08 -15.53
C LEU A 200 -19.10 14.09 -14.02
N LYS A 201 -18.29 14.84 -13.25
CA LYS A 201 -18.47 15.04 -11.80
C LYS A 201 -19.78 15.79 -11.52
N ALA A 202 -20.05 16.87 -12.27
CA ALA A 202 -21.26 17.68 -12.14
C ALA A 202 -22.54 16.90 -12.49
N LYS A 203 -22.48 16.01 -13.49
CA LYS A 203 -23.57 15.09 -13.84
C LYS A 203 -23.77 13.94 -12.83
N GLY A 204 -22.89 13.81 -11.83
CA GLY A 204 -22.95 12.74 -10.83
C GLY A 204 -22.46 11.38 -11.31
N GLU A 205 -21.98 11.27 -12.56
CA GLU A 205 -21.55 10.02 -13.18
C GLU A 205 -20.36 9.41 -12.45
N LEU A 206 -19.34 10.21 -12.10
CA LEU A 206 -18.17 9.70 -11.37
C LEU A 206 -18.55 9.15 -9.99
N SER A 207 -19.55 9.74 -9.32
CA SER A 207 -20.02 9.23 -8.04
C SER A 207 -20.81 7.93 -8.20
N LYS A 208 -21.54 7.76 -9.30
CA LYS A 208 -22.26 6.52 -9.62
C LYS A 208 -21.27 5.40 -9.95
N ASN A 209 -20.26 5.69 -10.78
CA ASN A 209 -19.25 4.71 -11.18
C ASN A 209 -18.38 4.28 -9.99
N ALA A 210 -18.00 5.20 -9.11
CA ALA A 210 -17.29 4.89 -7.87
C ALA A 210 -18.07 3.92 -6.96
N LYS A 211 -19.40 4.11 -6.84
CA LYS A 211 -20.26 3.20 -6.07
C LYS A 211 -20.31 1.80 -6.69
N ALA A 212 -20.30 1.70 -8.02
CA ALA A 212 -20.28 0.42 -8.72
C ALA A 212 -18.94 -0.32 -8.52
N LEU A 213 -17.82 0.42 -8.45
CA LEU A 213 -16.50 -0.13 -8.17
C LEU A 213 -16.40 -0.74 -6.76
N LYS A 214 -17.13 -0.18 -5.78
CA LYS A 214 -17.12 -0.54 -4.34
C LYS A 214 -15.78 -0.31 -3.65
N HIS A 215 -14.75 -1.05 -4.05
CA HIS A 215 -13.38 -0.97 -3.54
C HIS A 215 -12.39 -1.06 -4.71
N PRO A 216 -11.24 -0.36 -4.62
CA PRO A 216 -10.23 -0.37 -5.67
C PRO A 216 -9.65 -1.76 -5.91
N GLY A 217 -9.34 -2.07 -7.17
CA GLY A 217 -8.51 -3.23 -7.52
C GLY A 217 -7.07 -3.09 -7.03
N TYR A 218 -6.25 -4.10 -7.31
CA TYR A 218 -4.84 -4.13 -6.88
C TYR A 218 -4.05 -2.90 -7.37
N ASP A 219 -4.06 -2.63 -8.67
CA ASP A 219 -3.23 -1.57 -9.26
C ASP A 219 -3.62 -0.17 -8.77
N LEU A 220 -4.92 0.11 -8.71
CA LEU A 220 -5.43 1.38 -8.16
C LEU A 220 -5.11 1.51 -6.66
N THR A 221 -5.18 0.42 -5.90
CA THR A 221 -4.78 0.42 -4.48
C THR A 221 -3.30 0.75 -4.33
N CYS A 222 -2.43 0.11 -5.10
CA CYS A 222 -0.99 0.39 -5.10
C CYS A 222 -0.71 1.86 -5.43
N HIS A 223 -1.40 2.43 -6.42
CA HIS A 223 -1.27 3.84 -6.76
C HIS A 223 -1.70 4.77 -5.62
N ILE A 224 -2.89 4.53 -5.03
CA ILE A 224 -3.38 5.32 -3.89
C ILE A 224 -2.41 5.24 -2.70
N LEU A 225 -1.90 4.06 -2.38
CA LEU A 225 -0.99 3.87 -1.24
C LEU A 225 0.41 4.44 -1.52
N TYR A 226 0.87 4.43 -2.76
CA TYR A 226 2.07 5.16 -3.16
C TYR A 226 1.92 6.67 -2.90
N GLN A 227 0.75 7.25 -3.25
CA GLN A 227 0.46 8.64 -2.92
C GLN A 227 0.45 8.85 -1.40
N VAL A 228 -0.20 7.98 -0.63
CA VAL A 228 -0.19 8.08 0.85
C VAL A 228 1.23 8.06 1.40
N TYR A 229 2.06 7.11 0.96
CA TYR A 229 3.44 6.96 1.43
C TYR A 229 4.31 8.19 1.09
N SER A 230 4.31 8.62 -0.17
CA SER A 230 5.07 9.80 -0.65
C SER A 230 4.69 11.08 0.10
N ARG A 231 3.42 11.21 0.51
CA ARG A 231 2.94 12.40 1.25
C ARG A 231 3.21 12.37 2.75
N THR A 232 3.59 11.23 3.30
CA THR A 232 3.66 11.04 4.76
C THR A 232 4.99 10.51 5.26
N VAL A 233 5.46 9.37 4.74
CA VAL A 233 6.58 8.61 5.31
C VAL A 233 7.88 8.85 4.56
N ALA A 234 7.85 9.09 3.25
CA ALA A 234 9.06 9.18 2.41
C ALA A 234 10.17 10.07 3.00
N ARG A 235 9.83 11.26 3.53
CA ARG A 235 10.79 12.19 4.14
C ARG A 235 11.46 11.70 5.43
N GLN A 236 10.91 10.66 6.05
CA GLN A 236 11.38 10.07 7.31
C GLN A 236 11.85 8.63 7.13
N ALA A 237 11.93 8.15 5.88
CA ALA A 237 12.36 6.78 5.57
C ALA A 237 13.75 6.49 6.16
N GLU A 238 14.69 7.43 6.08
CA GLU A 238 16.01 7.29 6.69
C GLU A 238 15.96 7.08 8.20
N ALA A 239 15.10 7.84 8.91
CA ALA A 239 14.94 7.71 10.36
C ALA A 239 14.29 6.38 10.76
N LEU A 240 13.50 5.78 9.87
CA LEU A 240 12.97 4.43 10.06
C LEU A 240 14.06 3.36 9.90
N ASN A 241 15.16 3.61 9.19
CA ASN A 241 16.20 2.59 8.97
C ASN A 241 17.14 2.33 10.15
N ASN A 242 16.96 3.01 11.29
CA ASN A 242 17.77 2.82 12.51
C ASN A 242 17.38 1.55 13.30
N TYR A 243 17.12 0.45 12.61
CA TYR A 243 16.82 -0.84 13.25
C TYR A 243 18.09 -1.56 13.68
N GLN A 244 18.11 -2.01 14.93
CA GLN A 244 19.16 -2.91 15.42
C GLN A 244 18.99 -4.27 14.74
N ALA A 245 19.97 -4.64 13.90
CA ALA A 245 20.07 -5.97 13.33
C ALA A 245 20.04 -7.04 14.44
N PHE A 246 19.34 -8.15 14.21
CA PHE A 246 19.17 -9.28 15.14
C PHE A 246 18.27 -9.02 16.38
N SER A 247 17.39 -8.02 16.34
CA SER A 247 16.32 -7.85 17.35
C SER A 247 14.95 -8.28 16.80
N ASN A 248 13.98 -8.58 17.68
CA ASN A 248 12.58 -8.82 17.30
C ASN A 248 11.93 -7.59 16.61
N ASN A 249 12.60 -6.43 16.70
CA ASN A 249 12.13 -5.18 16.11
C ASN A 249 12.65 -4.96 14.69
N VAL A 250 13.42 -5.86 14.09
CA VAL A 250 13.95 -5.68 12.72
C VAL A 250 12.78 -5.53 11.73
N TYR A 251 12.76 -4.40 11.04
CA TYR A 251 11.75 -4.10 10.04
C TYR A 251 12.05 -4.78 8.71
N GLY A 252 11.11 -5.62 8.29
CA GLY A 252 11.03 -6.14 6.94
C GLY A 252 9.65 -5.83 6.36
N GLU A 253 9.61 -5.14 5.22
CA GLU A 253 8.35 -4.82 4.55
C GLU A 253 7.88 -6.01 3.71
N ILE A 254 6.60 -6.32 3.83
CA ILE A 254 5.90 -7.21 2.90
C ILE A 254 5.40 -6.34 1.76
N ASN A 255 5.78 -6.67 0.53
CA ASN A 255 5.46 -5.85 -0.64
C ASN A 255 4.02 -6.11 -1.11
N PRO A 256 3.43 -5.15 -1.86
CA PRO A 256 2.03 -5.23 -2.27
C PRO A 256 1.62 -6.51 -2.99
N VAL A 257 2.53 -7.09 -3.79
CA VAL A 257 2.25 -8.32 -4.54
C VAL A 257 1.96 -9.49 -3.61
N LEU A 258 2.70 -9.63 -2.51
CA LEU A 258 2.49 -10.71 -1.54
C LEU A 258 1.24 -10.46 -0.70
N ILE A 259 0.95 -9.20 -0.37
CA ILE A 259 -0.31 -8.83 0.31
C ILE A 259 -1.52 -9.21 -0.55
N ASN A 260 -1.46 -8.99 -1.86
CA ASN A 260 -2.52 -9.38 -2.78
C ASN A 260 -2.71 -10.91 -2.84
N GLU A 261 -1.61 -11.66 -2.72
CA GLU A 261 -1.68 -13.11 -2.60
C GLU A 261 -2.34 -13.53 -1.28
N PHE A 262 -1.96 -12.91 -0.15
CA PHE A 262 -2.59 -13.16 1.15
C PHE A 262 -4.10 -12.95 1.11
N ILE A 263 -4.56 -11.85 0.51
CA ILE A 263 -5.99 -11.57 0.33
C ILE A 263 -6.67 -12.71 -0.45
N SER A 264 -6.04 -13.14 -1.55
CA SER A 264 -6.56 -14.20 -2.43
C SER A 264 -6.65 -15.56 -1.72
N LYS A 265 -5.59 -15.97 -0.99
CA LYS A 265 -5.55 -17.27 -0.29
C LYS A 265 -6.47 -17.30 0.93
N THR A 266 -6.53 -16.20 1.67
CA THR A 266 -7.39 -16.14 2.86
C THR A 266 -8.86 -15.94 2.50
N LYS A 267 -9.17 -15.42 1.31
CA LYS A 267 -10.53 -15.06 0.87
C LYS A 267 -11.17 -14.01 1.80
N ILE A 268 -10.34 -13.14 2.35
CA ILE A 268 -10.80 -12.05 3.21
C ILE A 268 -11.67 -11.08 2.42
N ASN A 269 -12.76 -10.61 3.04
CA ASN A 269 -13.77 -9.77 2.39
C ASN A 269 -14.32 -8.71 3.36
N SER A 270 -15.29 -7.93 2.92
CA SER A 270 -15.85 -6.79 3.66
C SER A 270 -16.52 -7.15 5.00
N HIS A 271 -16.87 -8.42 5.24
CA HIS A 271 -17.44 -8.89 6.50
C HIS A 271 -16.39 -9.46 7.45
N SER A 272 -15.13 -9.56 7.01
CA SER A 272 -14.04 -10.10 7.80
C SER A 272 -13.41 -9.04 8.70
N VAL A 273 -12.72 -9.51 9.73
CA VAL A 273 -11.84 -8.72 10.59
C VAL A 273 -10.40 -9.15 10.36
N PHE A 274 -9.57 -8.23 9.89
CA PHE A 274 -8.14 -8.39 9.70
C PHE A 274 -7.36 -7.80 10.87
N MET A 275 -6.28 -8.47 11.29
CA MET A 275 -5.35 -7.93 12.27
C MET A 275 -3.90 -8.24 11.89
N ASP A 276 -3.02 -7.25 12.03
CA ASP A 276 -1.57 -7.35 11.78
C ASP A 276 -0.80 -7.12 13.10
N MET A 277 -0.06 -8.14 13.53
CA MET A 277 0.74 -8.14 14.77
C MET A 277 2.20 -7.77 14.46
N GLY A 278 2.55 -6.51 14.74
CA GLY A 278 3.82 -5.92 14.30
C GLY A 278 3.65 -5.20 12.96
N CYS A 279 2.66 -4.31 12.87
CA CYS A 279 2.23 -3.72 11.60
C CYS A 279 3.19 -2.67 11.02
N GLY A 280 4.23 -2.27 11.76
CA GLY A 280 5.17 -1.24 11.33
C GLY A 280 4.47 0.08 10.99
N ILE A 281 4.72 0.60 9.78
CA ILE A 281 4.05 1.81 9.28
C ILE A 281 2.64 1.54 8.72
N GLY A 282 2.14 0.31 8.77
CA GLY A 282 0.75 -0.04 8.47
C GLY A 282 0.41 -0.31 7.01
N ASN A 283 1.40 -0.54 6.14
CA ASN A 283 1.17 -0.75 4.70
C ASN A 283 0.22 -1.93 4.42
N VAL A 284 0.44 -3.07 5.08
CA VAL A 284 -0.42 -4.27 4.92
C VAL A 284 -1.86 -3.95 5.31
N VAL A 285 -2.04 -3.37 6.50
CA VAL A 285 -3.37 -3.04 7.05
C VAL A 285 -4.14 -2.13 6.09
N LEU A 286 -3.48 -1.10 5.56
CA LEU A 286 -4.10 -0.17 4.60
C LEU A 286 -4.47 -0.85 3.28
N GLN A 287 -3.60 -1.70 2.74
CA GLN A 287 -3.86 -2.41 1.49
C GLN A 287 -4.99 -3.44 1.62
N VAL A 288 -4.97 -4.26 2.68
CA VAL A 288 -6.03 -5.24 2.93
C VAL A 288 -7.38 -4.55 3.10
N ALA A 289 -7.44 -3.46 3.88
CA ALA A 289 -8.66 -2.68 4.05
C ALA A 289 -9.13 -2.06 2.73
N ALA A 290 -8.23 -1.48 1.93
CA ALA A 290 -8.57 -0.85 0.66
C ALA A 290 -9.12 -1.85 -0.37
N GLN A 291 -8.48 -3.00 -0.55
CA GLN A 291 -8.88 -3.97 -1.58
C GLN A 291 -10.14 -4.77 -1.21
N THR A 292 -10.43 -4.93 0.09
CA THR A 292 -11.49 -5.85 0.54
C THR A 292 -12.65 -5.15 1.27
N GLY A 293 -12.43 -3.93 1.74
CA GLY A 293 -13.39 -3.20 2.58
C GLY A 293 -13.58 -3.80 3.97
N CYS A 294 -12.70 -4.72 4.40
CA CYS A 294 -12.79 -5.35 5.72
C CYS A 294 -12.52 -4.34 6.85
N GLU A 295 -12.88 -4.72 8.07
CA GLU A 295 -12.38 -4.03 9.25
C GLU A 295 -10.93 -4.46 9.51
N ALA A 296 -10.02 -3.52 9.73
CA ALA A 296 -8.59 -3.80 9.77
C ALA A 296 -7.89 -3.15 10.97
N TYR A 297 -7.03 -3.93 11.61
CA TYR A 297 -6.28 -3.52 12.80
C TYR A 297 -4.78 -3.72 12.60
N GLY A 298 -3.99 -2.77 13.09
CA GLY A 298 -2.55 -2.92 13.21
C GLY A 298 -2.09 -2.53 14.61
N ILE A 299 -1.22 -3.35 15.19
CA ILE A 299 -0.53 -3.03 16.44
C ILE A 299 0.98 -3.04 16.22
N GLU A 300 1.66 -2.05 16.79
CA GLU A 300 3.09 -1.84 16.66
C GLU A 300 3.66 -1.36 17.99
N ILE A 301 4.78 -1.95 18.42
CA ILE A 301 5.43 -1.65 19.70
C ILE A 301 6.31 -0.39 19.61
N MET A 302 6.85 -0.09 18.44
CA MET A 302 7.72 1.06 18.20
C MET A 302 6.90 2.34 17.96
N ASP A 303 7.23 3.39 18.72
CA ASP A 303 6.49 4.66 18.69
C ASP A 303 6.55 5.36 17.32
N LEU A 304 7.74 5.48 16.70
CA LEU A 304 7.90 6.17 15.43
C LEU A 304 7.15 5.47 14.27
N PRO A 305 7.30 4.15 14.02
CA PRO A 305 6.50 3.43 13.03
C PRO A 305 4.99 3.54 13.28
N CYS A 306 4.53 3.41 14.53
CA CYS A 306 3.11 3.57 14.84
C CYS A 306 2.61 5.02 14.56
N LYS A 307 3.42 6.03 14.86
CA LYS A 307 3.13 7.43 14.48
C LYS A 307 3.12 7.62 12.96
N CYS A 308 3.98 6.94 12.21
CA CYS A 308 3.90 6.88 10.75
C CYS A 308 2.57 6.28 10.29
N ALA A 309 2.18 5.11 10.81
CA ALA A 309 0.93 4.45 10.45
C ALA A 309 -0.30 5.33 10.69
N LYS A 310 -0.36 6.02 11.84
CA LYS A 310 -1.44 6.97 12.14
C LYS A 310 -1.46 8.19 11.20
N ARG A 311 -0.31 8.64 10.70
CA ARG A 311 -0.23 9.70 9.68
C ARG A 311 -0.66 9.19 8.31
N GLN A 312 -0.19 8.00 7.91
CA GLN A 312 -0.63 7.33 6.69
C GLN A 312 -2.15 7.18 6.68
N LEU A 313 -2.76 6.76 7.79
CA LEU A 313 -4.22 6.62 7.89
C LEU A 313 -4.97 7.94 7.65
N LYS A 314 -4.45 9.06 8.15
CA LYS A 314 -5.06 10.39 7.92
C LYS A 314 -5.01 10.78 6.46
N GLU A 315 -3.84 10.61 5.82
CA GLU A 315 -3.69 10.91 4.39
C GLU A 315 -4.49 9.93 3.53
N TYR A 316 -4.51 8.64 3.88
CA TYR A 316 -5.33 7.61 3.25
C TYR A 316 -6.81 7.98 3.27
N ALA A 317 -7.35 8.41 4.41
CA ALA A 317 -8.74 8.86 4.47
C ALA A 317 -9.02 10.05 3.54
N ALA A 318 -8.10 11.02 3.46
CA ALA A 318 -8.21 12.15 2.54
C ALA A 318 -8.13 11.72 1.07
N ARG A 319 -7.22 10.80 0.74
CA ARG A 319 -7.04 10.23 -0.60
C ARG A 319 -8.25 9.42 -1.03
N MET A 320 -8.74 8.50 -0.19
CA MET A 320 -9.95 7.72 -0.48
C MET A 320 -11.15 8.66 -0.74
N LYS A 321 -11.29 9.76 0.01
CA LYS A 321 -12.29 10.79 -0.26
C LYS A 321 -12.08 11.47 -1.63
N ALA A 322 -10.85 11.86 -1.98
CA ALA A 322 -10.53 12.44 -3.27
C ALA A 322 -10.86 11.48 -4.43
N TRP A 323 -10.64 10.18 -4.23
CA TRP A 323 -11.02 9.13 -5.18
C TRP A 323 -12.52 8.74 -5.11
N ARG A 324 -13.32 9.27 -4.17
CA ARG A 324 -14.71 8.83 -3.88
C ARG A 324 -14.85 7.34 -3.51
N LEU A 325 -13.84 6.78 -2.88
CA LEU A 325 -13.83 5.40 -2.40
C LEU A 325 -14.09 5.34 -0.88
N PRO A 326 -14.67 4.25 -0.38
CA PRO A 326 -14.89 4.07 1.05
C PRO A 326 -13.55 3.83 1.76
N THR A 327 -13.32 4.54 2.88
CA THR A 327 -12.12 4.37 3.70
C THR A 327 -12.11 3.08 4.52
N GLY A 328 -13.29 2.50 4.81
CA GLY A 328 -13.41 1.36 5.72
C GLY A 328 -13.15 1.73 7.19
N LYS A 329 -13.06 0.70 8.04
CA LYS A 329 -12.75 0.84 9.48
C LYS A 329 -11.33 0.37 9.73
N ILE A 330 -10.43 1.31 10.01
CA ILE A 330 -9.01 1.03 10.20
C ILE A 330 -8.54 1.61 11.53
N HIS A 331 -7.81 0.80 12.30
CA HIS A 331 -7.35 1.18 13.63
C HIS A 331 -5.87 0.81 13.82
N PHE A 332 -5.06 1.81 14.14
CA PHE A 332 -3.66 1.62 14.54
C PHE A 332 -3.48 1.86 16.04
N ARG A 333 -2.83 0.92 16.71
CA ARG A 333 -2.51 0.97 18.14
C ARG A 333 -1.01 0.94 18.36
N HIS A 334 -0.56 1.71 19.34
CA HIS A 334 0.80 1.63 19.85
C HIS A 334 0.74 0.74 21.08
N GLY A 335 1.51 -0.34 21.12
CA GLY A 335 1.49 -1.30 22.21
C GLY A 335 2.14 -2.62 21.85
N ASP A 336 2.32 -3.46 22.86
CA ASP A 336 2.79 -4.83 22.70
C ASP A 336 1.59 -5.74 22.37
N PHE A 337 1.71 -6.53 21.30
CA PHE A 337 0.67 -7.50 20.93
C PHE A 337 0.59 -8.70 21.89
N LEU A 338 1.59 -8.88 22.75
CA LEU A 338 1.58 -9.88 23.83
C LEU A 338 0.89 -9.38 25.10
N ASP A 339 0.68 -8.07 25.26
CA ASP A 339 0.00 -7.49 26.42
C ASP A 339 -1.52 -7.40 26.22
N VAL A 340 -2.17 -8.57 26.35
CA VAL A 340 -3.61 -8.73 26.21
C VAL A 340 -4.42 -8.23 27.42
N GLY A 341 -3.77 -7.90 28.54
CA GLY A 341 -4.45 -7.45 29.77
C GLY A 341 -4.76 -5.96 29.82
N THR A 342 -4.05 -5.13 29.05
CA THR A 342 -4.12 -3.67 29.14
C THR A 342 -4.84 -3.01 27.96
N SER A 343 -5.32 -3.80 26.99
CA SER A 343 -5.81 -3.28 25.71
C SER A 343 -7.11 -3.92 25.23
N ASP A 344 -7.96 -3.12 24.56
CA ASP A 344 -9.13 -3.60 23.79
C ASP A 344 -8.75 -4.54 22.61
N LEU A 345 -7.45 -4.81 22.45
CA LEU A 345 -6.89 -5.68 21.43
C LEU A 345 -7.37 -7.12 21.61
N TYR A 346 -7.49 -7.60 22.84
CA TYR A 346 -7.89 -8.98 23.11
C TYR A 346 -9.32 -9.26 22.63
N ALA A 347 -10.23 -8.30 22.80
CA ALA A 347 -11.59 -8.38 22.26
C ALA A 347 -11.59 -8.42 20.72
N THR A 348 -10.67 -7.70 20.09
CA THR A 348 -10.49 -7.71 18.64
C THR A 348 -9.89 -9.03 18.15
N LEU A 349 -8.90 -9.56 18.86
CA LEU A 349 -8.24 -10.84 18.57
C LEU A 349 -9.24 -11.99 18.54
N LYS A 350 -10.13 -12.07 19.54
CA LYS A 350 -11.15 -13.14 19.64
C LYS A 350 -12.12 -13.20 18.45
N ARG A 351 -12.39 -12.07 17.81
CA ARG A 351 -13.31 -11.99 16.66
C ARG A 351 -12.59 -11.95 15.31
N ALA A 352 -11.26 -11.88 15.28
CA ALA A 352 -10.46 -11.80 14.05
C ALA A 352 -10.68 -13.02 13.15
N ASP A 353 -10.86 -12.79 11.86
CA ASP A 353 -10.97 -13.85 10.83
C ASP A 353 -9.61 -14.17 10.22
N VAL A 354 -8.77 -13.15 10.07
CA VAL A 354 -7.43 -13.27 9.49
C VAL A 354 -6.44 -12.49 10.35
N LEU A 355 -5.37 -13.17 10.75
CA LEU A 355 -4.24 -12.61 11.47
C LEU A 355 -2.99 -12.69 10.60
N LEU A 356 -2.24 -11.61 10.50
CA LEU A 356 -0.88 -11.61 9.95
C LEU A 356 0.13 -11.51 11.10
N VAL A 357 1.15 -12.36 11.04
CA VAL A 357 2.34 -12.28 11.89
C VAL A 357 3.57 -12.44 11.01
N ASN A 358 4.27 -11.34 10.73
CA ASN A 358 5.58 -11.41 10.07
C ASN A 358 6.67 -11.86 11.06
N ASN A 359 6.68 -13.15 11.39
CA ASN A 359 7.59 -13.75 12.37
C ASN A 359 8.97 -14.13 11.81
N TYR A 360 9.39 -13.55 10.69
CA TYR A 360 10.66 -13.89 10.04
C TYR A 360 11.87 -13.68 10.97
N ALA A 361 11.90 -12.58 11.72
CA ALA A 361 13.00 -12.26 12.64
C ALA A 361 12.71 -12.59 14.11
N PHE A 362 11.52 -13.10 14.44
CA PHE A 362 11.14 -13.32 15.84
C PHE A 362 11.89 -14.51 16.45
N ASP A 363 12.27 -14.35 17.72
CA ASP A 363 12.85 -15.41 18.54
C ASP A 363 11.81 -16.50 18.91
N TRP A 364 12.30 -17.55 19.55
CA TRP A 364 11.47 -18.69 19.93
C TRP A 364 10.45 -18.32 21.01
N GLN A 365 10.84 -17.50 21.99
CA GLN A 365 9.98 -17.09 23.11
C GLN A 365 8.76 -16.31 22.62
N THR A 366 8.97 -15.38 21.70
CA THR A 366 7.89 -14.59 21.08
C THR A 366 6.94 -15.49 20.29
N ASN A 367 7.48 -16.41 19.49
CA ASN A 367 6.66 -17.38 18.76
C ASN A 367 5.88 -18.31 19.70
N HIS A 368 6.48 -18.72 20.83
CA HIS A 368 5.80 -19.53 21.83
C HIS A 368 4.63 -18.78 22.47
N SER A 369 4.83 -17.52 22.87
CA SER A 369 3.78 -16.67 23.43
C SER A 369 2.64 -16.41 22.43
N LEU A 370 2.97 -16.18 21.15
CA LEU A 370 1.98 -16.06 20.07
C LEU A 370 1.16 -17.34 19.91
N ALA A 371 1.81 -18.50 19.95
CA ALA A 371 1.10 -19.79 19.89
C ALA A 371 0.10 -19.95 21.04
N GLN A 372 0.43 -19.48 22.25
CA GLN A 372 -0.52 -19.45 23.37
C GLN A 372 -1.70 -18.53 23.10
N LEU A 373 -1.48 -17.34 22.52
CA LEU A 373 -2.56 -16.43 22.13
C LEU A 373 -3.51 -17.04 21.10
N PHE A 374 -3.02 -17.92 20.23
CA PHE A 374 -3.85 -18.57 19.21
C PHE A 374 -4.90 -19.52 19.80
N LEU A 375 -4.74 -19.98 21.04
CA LEU A 375 -5.73 -20.81 21.74
C LEU A 375 -7.09 -20.11 21.89
N ASP A 376 -7.07 -18.77 21.98
CA ASP A 376 -8.26 -17.93 22.15
C ASP A 376 -8.92 -17.50 20.83
N LEU A 377 -8.31 -17.81 19.68
CA LEU A 377 -8.88 -17.49 18.38
C LEU A 377 -10.09 -18.36 18.07
N LYS A 378 -11.10 -17.78 17.41
CA LYS A 378 -12.29 -18.53 17.01
C LYS A 378 -11.96 -19.61 15.96
N GLU A 379 -12.84 -20.60 15.88
CA GLU A 379 -12.74 -21.65 14.87
C GLU A 379 -12.73 -21.06 13.45
N GLY A 380 -11.88 -21.58 12.57
CA GLY A 380 -11.76 -21.13 11.19
C GLY A 380 -10.92 -19.87 10.97
N THR A 381 -10.45 -19.20 12.03
CA THR A 381 -9.50 -18.08 11.88
C THR A 381 -8.24 -18.55 11.14
N LYS A 382 -7.78 -17.73 10.19
CA LYS A 382 -6.57 -17.96 9.40
C LYS A 382 -5.42 -17.11 9.92
N ILE A 383 -4.25 -17.71 10.07
CA ILE A 383 -3.03 -17.05 10.54
C ILE A 383 -2.01 -17.16 9.41
N ILE A 384 -1.59 -16.01 8.89
CA ILE A 384 -0.52 -15.90 7.89
C ILE A 384 0.80 -15.67 8.63
N SER A 385 1.83 -16.46 8.31
CA SER A 385 3.17 -16.31 8.88
C SER A 385 4.29 -16.68 7.91
N LEU A 386 5.50 -16.14 8.11
CA LEU A 386 6.68 -16.47 7.28
C LEU A 386 7.50 -17.65 7.84
N LYS A 387 7.26 -18.04 9.09
CA LYS A 387 7.70 -19.30 9.69
C LYS A 387 6.48 -20.05 10.23
N SER A 388 6.44 -21.37 9.99
CA SER A 388 5.39 -22.22 10.53
C SER A 388 5.42 -22.25 12.06
N PHE A 389 4.25 -22.09 12.68
CA PHE A 389 4.06 -22.34 14.11
C PHE A 389 3.95 -23.83 14.44
N VAL A 390 3.78 -24.70 13.45
CA VAL A 390 3.72 -26.15 13.63
C VAL A 390 5.03 -26.78 13.14
N PRO A 391 5.85 -27.36 14.03
CA PRO A 391 7.05 -28.09 13.64
C PRO A 391 6.71 -29.27 12.72
N LYS A 392 7.56 -29.55 11.72
CA LYS A 392 7.38 -30.68 10.80
C LYS A 392 7.30 -32.05 11.50
N SER A 393 7.92 -32.17 12.68
CA SER A 393 7.91 -33.37 13.51
C SER A 393 6.65 -33.51 14.38
N HIS A 394 5.79 -32.50 14.44
CA HIS A 394 4.61 -32.50 15.31
C HIS A 394 3.59 -33.53 14.81
N LYS A 395 3.24 -34.46 15.69
CA LYS A 395 2.16 -35.43 15.46
C LYS A 395 1.20 -35.37 16.64
N ILE A 396 -0.09 -35.21 16.35
CA ILE A 396 -1.13 -35.20 17.38
C ILE A 396 -1.25 -36.61 17.95
N ASN A 397 -1.00 -36.74 19.24
CA ASN A 397 -1.12 -37.97 20.02
C ASN A 397 -1.53 -37.62 21.46
N GLN A 398 -1.68 -38.63 22.32
CA GLN A 398 -2.16 -38.41 23.70
C GLN A 398 -1.28 -37.48 24.55
N ARG A 399 -0.01 -37.29 24.20
CA ARG A 399 0.92 -36.40 24.89
C ARG A 399 0.98 -34.99 24.30
N THR A 400 0.51 -34.80 23.07
CA THR A 400 0.70 -33.54 22.32
C THR A 400 -0.61 -32.87 21.93
N PHE A 401 -1.76 -33.54 22.08
CA PHE A 401 -3.06 -33.01 21.64
C PHE A 401 -3.48 -31.71 22.34
N HIS A 402 -2.96 -31.43 23.54
CA HIS A 402 -3.21 -30.21 24.30
C HIS A 402 -2.29 -29.05 23.91
N MET A 403 -1.28 -29.29 23.06
CA MET A 403 -0.36 -28.26 22.60
C MET A 403 -1.05 -27.34 21.56
N PRO A 404 -0.77 -26.03 21.54
CA PRO A 404 -1.40 -25.10 20.59
C PRO A 404 -1.24 -25.49 19.11
N GLU A 405 -0.12 -26.12 18.76
CA GLU A 405 0.16 -26.59 17.41
C GLU A 405 -0.86 -27.63 16.92
N SER A 406 -1.50 -28.35 17.84
CA SER A 406 -2.47 -29.41 17.51
C SER A 406 -3.80 -28.87 16.97
N ILE A 407 -4.14 -27.61 17.24
CA ILE A 407 -5.35 -26.97 16.67
C ILE A 407 -5.08 -26.32 15.29
N LEU A 408 -3.85 -26.34 14.79
CA LEU A 408 -3.46 -25.62 13.57
C LEU A 408 -3.35 -26.55 12.36
N ARG A 409 -4.25 -26.39 11.37
CA ARG A 409 -4.09 -27.01 10.05
C ARG A 409 -3.29 -26.07 9.16
N VAL A 410 -2.09 -26.47 8.75
CA VAL A 410 -1.14 -25.60 8.05
C VAL A 410 -1.07 -25.96 6.57
N GLU A 411 -1.15 -24.93 5.72
CA GLU A 411 -0.83 -24.97 4.30
C GLU A 411 0.44 -24.16 4.05
N GLU A 412 1.35 -24.69 3.23
CA GLU A 412 2.61 -24.05 2.84
C GLU A 412 2.50 -23.51 1.42
N PHE A 413 2.98 -22.30 1.20
CA PHE A 413 2.98 -21.60 -0.08
C PHE A 413 4.34 -20.97 -0.34
N GLU A 414 4.65 -20.76 -1.61
CA GLU A 414 5.87 -20.10 -2.06
C GLU A 414 5.57 -18.65 -2.47
N TYR A 415 6.51 -17.75 -2.20
CA TYR A 415 6.52 -16.42 -2.77
C TYR A 415 7.82 -16.22 -3.57
N PHE A 416 7.80 -15.31 -4.54
CA PHE A 416 8.90 -15.10 -5.48
C PHE A 416 9.58 -13.74 -5.30
N SER A 417 10.45 -13.36 -6.25
CA SER A 417 11.12 -12.06 -6.28
C SER A 417 10.14 -10.90 -6.10
N GLU A 418 10.61 -9.82 -5.48
CA GLU A 418 9.84 -8.60 -5.19
C GLU A 418 8.68 -8.77 -4.18
N ALA A 419 8.56 -9.92 -3.51
CA ALA A 419 7.53 -10.16 -2.50
C ALA A 419 7.83 -9.52 -1.12
N VAL A 420 9.12 -9.29 -0.82
CA VAL A 420 9.61 -8.76 0.47
C VAL A 420 10.78 -7.81 0.26
N SER A 421 11.02 -6.87 1.19
CA SER A 421 12.04 -5.84 1.00
C SER A 421 13.49 -6.25 1.31
N TRP A 422 13.71 -7.35 2.02
CA TRP A 422 15.05 -7.73 2.52
C TRP A 422 15.78 -8.78 1.67
N THR A 423 15.11 -9.37 0.68
CA THR A 423 15.71 -10.35 -0.24
C THR A 423 14.99 -10.34 -1.58
N ASN A 424 15.74 -10.54 -2.66
CA ASN A 424 15.16 -10.76 -3.99
C ASN A 424 14.92 -12.25 -4.30
N ASN A 425 15.33 -13.14 -3.39
CA ASN A 425 15.07 -14.56 -3.52
C ASN A 425 13.62 -14.88 -3.12
N GLY A 426 13.05 -15.91 -3.72
CA GLY A 426 11.82 -16.50 -3.23
C GLY A 426 11.97 -17.09 -1.83
N GLY A 427 10.83 -17.40 -1.22
CA GLY A 427 10.75 -18.01 0.09
C GLY A 427 9.39 -18.66 0.30
N THR A 428 9.10 -19.03 1.55
CA THR A 428 7.83 -19.66 1.90
C THR A 428 7.06 -18.86 2.93
N TYR A 429 5.74 -18.96 2.85
CA TYR A 429 4.83 -18.50 3.88
C TYR A 429 3.80 -19.59 4.15
N TYR A 430 3.12 -19.45 5.28
CA TYR A 430 2.21 -20.45 5.80
C TYR A 430 0.86 -19.81 6.08
N VAL A 431 -0.21 -20.54 5.80
CA VAL A 431 -1.55 -20.21 6.27
C VAL A 431 -2.00 -21.32 7.21
N ALA A 432 -2.07 -21.02 8.50
CA ALA A 432 -2.58 -21.92 9.51
C ALA A 432 -4.07 -21.60 9.78
N THR A 433 -4.94 -22.59 9.69
CA THR A 433 -6.36 -22.45 10.04
C THR A 433 -6.62 -23.10 11.41
N ILE A 434 -7.31 -22.38 12.29
CA ILE A 434 -7.80 -22.93 13.56
C ILE A 434 -8.85 -24.02 13.27
N ASP A 435 -8.53 -25.27 13.60
CA ASP A 435 -9.33 -26.47 13.37
C ASP A 435 -9.26 -27.40 14.60
N ARG A 436 -10.14 -27.17 15.57
CA ARG A 436 -10.26 -27.98 16.80
C ARG A 436 -10.92 -29.33 16.54
N SER A 437 -11.60 -29.53 15.40
CA SER A 437 -12.20 -30.81 15.05
C SER A 437 -11.15 -31.94 15.00
N ARG A 438 -9.88 -31.60 14.73
CA ARG A 438 -8.72 -32.50 14.75
C ARG A 438 -8.48 -33.18 16.10
N LEU A 439 -8.93 -32.56 17.19
CA LEU A 439 -8.75 -33.08 18.55
C LEU A 439 -9.86 -34.05 18.97
N LYS A 440 -11.01 -34.03 18.29
CA LYS A 440 -12.20 -34.83 18.64
C LYS A 440 -11.90 -36.33 18.85
N PRO A 441 -11.14 -37.03 17.98
CA PRO A 441 -10.83 -38.44 18.17
C PRO A 441 -10.05 -38.74 19.46
N PHE A 442 -9.23 -37.79 19.92
CA PHE A 442 -8.39 -37.95 21.11
C PHE A 442 -9.19 -37.74 22.40
N TYR A 443 -10.11 -36.77 22.40
CA TYR A 443 -11.06 -36.59 23.51
C TYR A 443 -11.99 -37.81 23.66
N GLU A 444 -12.58 -38.30 22.56
CA GLU A 444 -13.43 -39.50 22.59
C GLU A 444 -12.68 -40.74 23.07
N GLY A 445 -11.40 -40.89 22.66
CA GLY A 445 -10.53 -41.95 23.13
C GLY A 445 -10.20 -41.87 24.64
N MET A 446 -10.18 -40.68 25.23
CA MET A 446 -9.97 -40.48 26.67
C MET A 446 -11.22 -40.86 27.47
N TYR A 447 -12.40 -40.37 27.06
CA TYR A 447 -13.67 -40.70 27.72
C TYR A 447 -13.97 -42.22 27.71
N ARG A 448 -13.65 -42.91 26.60
CA ARG A 448 -13.80 -44.38 26.53
C ARG A 448 -12.86 -45.15 27.47
N ARG A 449 -11.70 -44.58 27.83
CA ARG A 449 -10.76 -45.19 28.77
C ARG A 449 -11.08 -44.87 30.22
N SER A 450 -11.74 -43.75 30.51
CA SER A 450 -12.15 -43.40 31.88
C SER A 450 -13.44 -44.09 32.32
N GLN A 451 -14.23 -44.64 31.38
CA GLN A 451 -15.43 -45.44 31.66
C GLN A 451 -15.16 -46.96 31.71
N ARG A 452 -13.90 -47.37 31.51
CA ARG A 452 -13.40 -48.73 31.77
C ARG A 452 -12.53 -48.68 33.01
#